data_AF-A0A022KVR0-F1
#
_entry.id   AF-A0A022KVR0-F1
#
_cell.length_a   1.000
_cell.length_b   1.000
_cell.length_c   1.000
_cell.angle_alpha   90.00
_cell.angle_beta   90.00
_cell.angle_gamma   90.00
#
_symmetry.space_group_name_H-M   'P 1'
#
loop_
_entity.id
_entity.type
_entity.pdbx_description
1 polymer ?
#
loop_
_entity_poly.entity_id
_entity_poly.type
_entity_poly.pdbx_seq_one_letter_code
_entity_poly.pdbx_strand_id
1 'polypeptide(L)' 'MTALLTTYVLMWPVIVLGILVTIASGFIRDIRTAKKEGRPII' A
#
# COMPACT_ATOMS: atom_id res chain seq x y z
N MET A 1 19.66 17.55 18.00
CA MET A 1 19.38 18.02 16.62
C MET A 1 19.30 16.87 15.60
N THR A 2 20.06 15.77 15.73
CA THR A 2 20.05 14.64 14.76
C THR A 2 18.82 13.73 14.82
N ALA A 3 18.29 13.44 16.02
CA ALA A 3 17.14 12.53 16.18
C ALA A 3 15.87 13.01 15.45
N LEU A 4 15.67 14.32 15.34
CA LEU A 4 14.50 14.92 14.70
C LEU A 4 14.52 14.74 13.18
N LEU A 5 15.73 14.80 12.59
CA LEU A 5 15.95 14.51 11.17
C LEU A 5 15.79 13.03 10.87
N THR A 6 16.30 12.14 11.74
CA THR A 6 16.12 10.69 11.57
C THR A 6 14.64 10.31 11.59
N THR A 7 13.84 10.83 12.53
CA THR A 7 12.39 10.60 12.56
C THR A 7 11.69 11.14 11.32
N TYR A 8 12.05 12.34 10.85
CA TYR A 8 11.48 12.91 9.64
C TYR A 8 11.77 12.04 8.39
N VAL A 9 13.03 11.61 8.25
CA VAL A 9 13.44 10.74 7.13
C VAL A 9 12.76 9.37 7.22
N LEU A 10 12.54 8.83 8.42
CA LEU A 10 11.82 7.57 8.64
C LEU A 10 10.28 7.70 8.52
N MET A 11 9.72 8.90 8.72
CA MET A 11 8.30 9.14 8.48
C MET A 11 7.94 8.95 7.00
N TRP A 12 8.82 9.38 6.09
CA TRP A 12 8.60 9.26 4.65
C TRP A 12 8.35 7.81 4.18
N PRO A 13 9.22 6.81 4.44
CA PRO A 13 8.97 5.44 4.04
C PRO A 13 7.75 4.84 4.72
N VAL A 14 7.41 5.23 5.96
CA VAL A 14 6.18 4.77 6.63
C VAL A 14 4.94 5.26 5.88
N ILE A 15 4.90 6.54 5.50
CA ILE A 15 3.77 7.12 4.75
C ILE A 15 3.68 6.47 3.36
N VAL A 16 4.79 6.38 2.63
CA VAL A 16 4.84 5.76 1.30
C VAL A 16 4.39 4.30 1.36
N LEU A 17 4.89 3.54 2.35
CA LEU A 17 4.53 2.14 2.53
C LEU A 17 3.05 1.99 2.90
N GLY A 18 2.51 2.88 3.74
CA GLY A 18 1.07 2.93 4.02
C GLY A 18 0.23 3.15 2.76
N ILE A 19 0.62 4.08 1.90
CA ILE A 19 -0.07 4.35 0.62
C ILE A 19 0.03 3.13 -0.31
N LEU A 20 1.24 2.57 -0.49
CA LEU A 20 1.46 1.40 -1.35
C LEU A 20 0.64 0.19 -0.88
N VAL A 21 0.64 -0.07 0.42
CA VAL A 21 -0.15 -1.16 1.02
C VAL A 21 -1.64 -0.91 0.83
N THR A 22 -2.11 0.34 1.00
CA THR A 22 -3.52 0.69 0.78
C THR A 22 -3.93 0.40 -0.66
N ILE A 23 -3.16 0.88 -1.64
CA ILE A 23 -3.44 0.64 -3.06
C ILE A 23 -3.37 -0.85 -3.38
N ALA A 24 -2.28 -1.52 -2.99
CA ALA A 24 -2.10 -2.95 -3.24
C ALA A 24 -3.22 -3.79 -2.60
N SER A 25 -3.68 -3.44 -1.40
CA SER A 25 -4.77 -4.14 -0.73
C SER A 25 -6.10 -4.02 -1.48
N GLY A 26 -6.38 -2.86 -2.08
CA GLY A 26 -7.52 -2.66 -2.98
C GLY A 26 -7.43 -3.56 -4.21
N PHE A 27 -6.30 -3.54 -4.90
CA PHE A 27 -6.05 -4.41 -6.06
C PHE A 27 -6.15 -5.90 -5.72
N ILE A 28 -5.58 -6.34 -4.59
CA ILE A 28 -5.67 -7.74 -4.16
C ILE A 28 -7.13 -8.14 -3.88
N ARG A 29 -7.91 -7.24 -3.30
CA ARG A 29 -9.33 -7.48 -3.01
C ARG A 29 -10.15 -7.56 -4.29
N ASP A 30 -9.87 -6.72 -5.28
CA ASP A 30 -10.51 -6.76 -6.60
C ASP A 30 -10.13 -8.03 -7.36
N ILE A 31 -8.84 -8.39 -7.38
CA ILE A 31 -8.35 -9.65 -7.96
C ILE A 31 -9.04 -10.86 -7.33
N ARG A 32 -9.16 -10.88 -6.00
CA ARG A 32 -9.81 -11.98 -5.27
C ARG A 32 -11.30 -12.06 -5.57
N THR A 33 -11.95 -10.92 -5.80
CA THR A 33 -13.37 -10.83 -6.13
C THR A 33 -13.61 -11.29 -7.57
N ALA A 34 -12.84 -10.77 -8.53
CA ALA A 34 -12.89 -11.17 -9.93
C ALA A 34 -12.61 -12.67 -10.12
N LYS A 35 -11.61 -13.22 -9.42
CA LYS A 35 -11.31 -14.66 -9.43
C LYS A 35 -12.47 -15.52 -8.90
N LYS A 36 -13.24 -15.02 -7.92
CA LYS A 36 -14.43 -15.71 -7.40
C LYS A 36 -15.63 -15.62 -8.35
N GLU A 37 -15.79 -14.51 -9.05
CA GLU A 37 -16.90 -14.30 -9.98
C GLU A 37 -16.63 -14.85 -11.39
N GLY A 38 -15.43 -15.38 -11.66
CA GLY A 38 -15.06 -15.88 -12.99
C GLY A 38 -14.96 -14.78 -14.05
N ARG A 39 -14.91 -13.51 -13.61
CA ARG A 39 -14.80 -12.35 -14.49
C ARG A 39 -13.32 -12.05 -14.75
N PRO A 40 -12.96 -11.61 -15.97
CA PRO A 40 -11.58 -11.27 -16.26
C PRO A 40 -11.12 -10.14 -15.32
N ILE A 41 -9.96 -10.35 -14.71
CA ILE A 41 -9.23 -9.26 -14.07
C ILE A 41 -8.68 -8.46 -15.25
N ILE A 42 -9.24 -7.27 -15.49
CA ILE A 42 -9.11 -6.41 -16.69
C ILE A 42 -10.23 -6.63 -17.70
#